data_AF-A0A4Y2FA39-F1
#
_entry.id   AF-A0A4Y2FA39-F1
#
_cell.length_a   1.000
_cell.length_b   1.000
_cell.length_c   1.000
_cell.angle_alpha   90.00
_cell.angle_beta   90.00
_cell.angle_gamma   90.00
#
_symmetry.space_group_name_H-M   'P 1'
#
loop_
_entity.id
_entity.type
_entity.pdbx_description
1 polymer ?
#
loop_
_entity_poly.entity_id
_entity_poly.type
_entity_poly.pdbx_seq_one_letter_code
_entity_poly.pdbx_strand_id
1 'polypeptide(L)'
;MSTFDKFEETELPPRSAFHSSLTNEGITESEYERAQNVWKCFNIKNLAEYHDLYVKTDVILISDVFEIFRKLTQKFYHLDAAHILTSAGLA
;
A
#
# COMPACT_ATOMS: atom_id res chain seq x y z
N MET A 1 -5.51 -24.44 -5.04
CA MET A 1 -4.31 -23.58 -4.98
C MET A 1 -4.25 -22.99 -3.60
N SER A 2 -3.13 -23.18 -2.91
CA SER A 2 -2.89 -22.48 -1.65
C SER A 2 -2.78 -20.98 -1.93
N THR A 3 -3.06 -20.14 -0.93
CA THR A 3 -2.95 -18.68 -1.08
C THR A 3 -1.53 -18.25 -1.45
N PHE A 4 -0.51 -19.03 -1.05
CA PHE A 4 0.89 -18.72 -1.26
C PHE A 4 1.40 -19.12 -2.65
N ASP A 5 0.78 -20.10 -3.32
CA ASP A 5 1.18 -20.52 -4.68
C ASP A 5 1.12 -19.33 -5.66
N LYS A 6 0.23 -18.36 -5.40
CA LYS A 6 0.08 -17.14 -6.20
C LYS A 6 1.32 -16.24 -6.18
N PHE A 7 2.11 -16.28 -5.11
CA PHE A 7 3.31 -15.47 -5.02
C PHE A 7 4.42 -15.93 -5.97
N GLU A 8 4.36 -17.18 -6.43
CA GLU A 8 5.29 -17.74 -7.41
C GLU A 8 4.91 -17.37 -8.86
N GLU A 9 3.75 -16.74 -9.10
CA GLU A 9 3.36 -16.29 -10.44
C GLU A 9 4.35 -15.24 -10.96
N THR A 10 4.94 -15.50 -12.13
CA THR A 10 6.05 -14.73 -12.69
C THR A 10 5.62 -13.61 -13.64
N GLU A 11 4.31 -13.44 -13.83
CA GLU A 11 3.74 -12.45 -14.73
C GLU A 11 2.77 -11.55 -13.98
N LEU A 12 2.70 -10.29 -14.39
CA LEU A 12 1.65 -9.40 -13.91
C LEU A 12 0.30 -9.95 -14.39
N PRO A 13 -0.72 -10.07 -13.51
CA PRO A 13 -2.04 -10.53 -13.90
C PRO A 13 -2.60 -9.71 -15.06
N PRO A 14 -3.46 -10.30 -15.92
CA PRO A 14 -4.11 -9.54 -16.97
C PRO A 14 -5.04 -8.49 -16.36
N ARG A 15 -5.28 -7.37 -17.07
CA ARG A 15 -6.18 -6.29 -16.60
C ARG A 15 -7.56 -6.80 -16.17
N SER A 16 -8.10 -7.83 -16.81
CA SER A 16 -9.39 -8.44 -16.44
C SER A 16 -9.41 -9.06 -15.04
N ALA A 17 -8.25 -9.38 -14.47
CA ALA A 17 -8.12 -9.88 -13.11
C ALA A 17 -8.17 -8.75 -12.05
N PHE A 18 -8.09 -7.48 -12.46
CA PHE A 18 -8.19 -6.32 -11.58
C PHE A 18 -9.66 -5.90 -11.48
N HIS A 19 -10.35 -6.38 -10.45
CA HIS A 19 -11.76 -6.07 -10.19
C HIS A 19 -11.98 -5.67 -8.73
N SER A 20 -12.63 -4.53 -8.52
CA SER A 20 -13.03 -4.06 -7.19
C SER A 20 -14.44 -4.53 -6.85
N SER A 21 -14.59 -5.35 -5.81
CA SER A 21 -15.92 -5.74 -5.31
C SER A 21 -16.70 -4.59 -4.67
N LEU A 22 -16.01 -3.51 -4.29
CA LEU A 22 -16.63 -2.33 -3.66
C LEU A 22 -17.34 -1.45 -4.69
N THR A 23 -16.72 -1.26 -5.86
CA THR A 23 -17.25 -0.42 -6.95
C THR A 23 -17.90 -1.25 -8.06
N ASN A 24 -17.70 -2.57 -8.05
CA ASN A 24 -18.12 -3.50 -9.09
C ASN A 24 -17.59 -3.13 -10.49
N GLU A 25 -16.38 -2.56 -10.51
CA GLU A 25 -15.71 -2.07 -11.71
C GLU A 25 -14.28 -2.59 -11.75
N GLY A 26 -13.74 -2.70 -12.97
CA GLY A 26 -12.33 -2.95 -13.20
C GLY A 26 -11.50 -1.67 -13.14
N ILE A 27 -10.20 -1.79 -13.40
CA ILE A 27 -9.31 -0.63 -13.51
C ILE A 27 -9.29 -0.05 -14.93
N THR A 28 -8.96 1.24 -15.02
CA THR A 28 -8.72 1.94 -16.26
C THR A 28 -7.44 1.46 -16.96
N GLU A 29 -7.29 1.78 -18.25
CA GLU A 29 -6.05 1.46 -18.99
C GLU A 29 -4.82 2.12 -18.36
N SER A 30 -4.91 3.40 -17.98
CA SER A 30 -3.79 4.15 -17.39
C SER A 30 -3.36 3.58 -16.04
N GLU A 31 -4.29 3.06 -15.24
CA GLU A 31 -3.96 2.36 -13.99
C GLU A 31 -3.22 1.05 -14.25
N TYR A 32 -3.58 0.33 -15.30
CA TYR A 32 -2.91 -0.91 -15.68
C TYR A 32 -1.51 -0.63 -16.26
N GLU A 33 -1.38 0.38 -17.12
CA GLU A 33 -0.08 0.87 -17.61
C GLU A 33 0.84 1.25 -16.45
N ARG A 34 0.31 1.87 -15.40
CA ARG A 34 1.07 2.17 -14.18
C ARG A 34 1.58 0.90 -13.50
N ALA A 35 0.75 -0.13 -13.34
CA ALA A 35 1.18 -1.41 -12.76
C ALA A 35 2.28 -2.07 -13.61
N GLN A 36 2.15 -2.04 -14.94
CA GLN A 36 3.17 -2.54 -15.86
C GLN A 36 4.49 -1.76 -15.75
N ASN A 37 4.41 -0.43 -15.63
CA ASN A 37 5.58 0.42 -15.44
C ASN A 37 6.30 0.08 -14.14
N VAL A 38 5.57 -0.05 -13.02
CA VAL A 38 6.18 -0.47 -11.74
C VAL A 38 6.86 -1.84 -11.89
N TRP A 39 6.17 -2.82 -12.47
CA TRP A 39 6.73 -4.16 -12.68
C TRP A 39 8.06 -4.12 -13.44
N LYS A 40 8.12 -3.36 -14.54
CA LYS A 40 9.31 -3.20 -15.37
C LYS A 40 10.41 -2.38 -14.68
N CYS A 41 10.07 -1.26 -14.07
CA CYS A 41 11.03 -0.34 -13.46
C CYS A 41 11.78 -0.99 -12.29
N PHE A 42 11.11 -1.83 -11.50
CA PHE A 42 11.71 -2.52 -10.37
C PHE A 42 12.23 -3.93 -10.72
N ASN A 43 12.15 -4.33 -11.99
CA ASN A 43 12.58 -5.64 -12.48
C ASN A 43 11.99 -6.79 -11.64
N ILE A 44 10.68 -6.70 -11.39
CA ILE A 44 9.92 -7.66 -10.57
C ILE A 44 9.87 -9.01 -11.27
N LYS A 45 10.17 -10.08 -10.52
CA LYS A 45 10.23 -11.45 -11.05
C LYS A 45 8.98 -12.27 -10.79
N ASN A 46 8.28 -11.96 -9.70
CA ASN A 46 7.08 -12.68 -9.30
C ASN A 46 6.15 -11.78 -8.45
N LEU A 47 4.94 -12.27 -8.19
CA LEU A 47 3.97 -11.51 -7.41
C LEU A 47 4.40 -11.29 -5.95
N ALA A 48 5.29 -12.13 -5.39
CA ALA A 48 5.86 -11.92 -4.06
C ALA A 48 6.65 -10.60 -3.99
N GLU A 49 7.58 -10.40 -4.93
CA GLU A 49 8.38 -9.18 -5.00
C GLU A 49 7.51 -7.93 -5.25
N TYR A 50 6.46 -8.05 -6.09
CA TYR A 50 5.51 -6.97 -6.32
C TYR A 50 4.74 -6.58 -5.05
N HIS A 51 4.28 -7.58 -4.30
CA HIS A 51 3.60 -7.42 -3.02
C HIS A 51 4.52 -6.74 -1.99
N ASP A 52 5.75 -7.22 -1.84
CA ASP A 52 6.70 -6.67 -0.87
C ASP A 52 7.06 -5.21 -1.19
N LEU A 53 7.18 -4.86 -2.48
CA LEU A 53 7.38 -3.47 -2.90
C LEU A 53 6.20 -2.60 -2.48
N TYR A 54 4.96 -3.05 -2.71
CA TYR A 54 3.75 -2.33 -2.30
C TYR A 54 3.72 -2.12 -0.77
N VAL A 55 3.85 -3.20 0.02
CA VAL A 55 3.79 -3.14 1.48
C VAL A 55 4.88 -2.23 2.03
N LYS A 56 6.11 -2.36 1.53
CA LYS A 56 7.22 -1.51 1.97
C LYS A 56 6.95 -0.03 1.69
N THR A 57 6.41 0.29 0.52
CA THR A 57 6.11 1.67 0.14
C THR A 57 5.01 2.25 1.03
N ASP A 58 3.93 1.48 1.26
CA ASP A 58 2.81 1.89 2.11
C ASP A 58 3.24 2.15 3.56
N VAL A 59 4.01 1.22 4.15
CA VAL A 59 4.54 1.37 5.52
C VAL A 59 5.46 2.58 5.63
N ILE A 60 6.35 2.82 4.67
CA ILE A 60 7.25 3.98 4.71
C ILE A 60 6.46 5.30 4.66
N LEU A 61 5.49 5.40 3.74
CA LEU A 61 4.66 6.61 3.61
C LEU A 61 3.85 6.90 4.88
N ILE A 62 3.21 5.88 5.44
CA ILE A 62 2.43 6.03 6.68
C ILE A 62 3.35 6.37 7.86
N SER A 63 4.54 5.77 7.92
CA SER A 63 5.51 6.05 8.99
C SER A 63 5.98 7.50 8.97
N ASP A 64 6.30 8.05 7.80
CA ASP A 64 6.73 9.45 7.65
C ASP A 64 5.63 10.43 8.12
N VAL A 65 4.39 10.20 7.67
CA VAL A 65 3.23 11.01 8.10
C VAL A 65 3.02 10.88 9.61
N PHE A 66 3.12 9.67 10.17
CA PHE A 66 2.91 9.43 11.59
C PHE A 66 4.01 10.06 12.46
N GLU A 67 5.26 10.05 12.02
CA GLU A 67 6.35 10.74 12.72
C GLU A 67 6.11 12.25 12.84
N ILE A 68 5.63 12.87 11.76
CA ILE A 68 5.26 14.29 11.77
C ILE A 68 4.07 14.52 12.70
N PHE A 69 3.03 13.68 12.61
CA PHE A 69 1.86 13.76 13.48
C PHE A 69 2.24 13.62 14.97
N ARG A 70 3.11 12.68 15.32
CA ARG A 70 3.62 12.50 16.69
C ARG A 70 4.39 13.72 17.19
N LYS A 71 5.23 14.34 16.35
CA LYS A 71 5.92 15.60 16.69
C LYS A 71 4.95 16.76 16.92
N LEU A 72 3.91 16.87 16.09
CA LEU A 72 2.90 17.93 16.21
C LEU A 72 2.04 17.75 17.46
N THR A 73 1.57 16.53 17.73
CA THR A 73 0.76 16.22 18.91
C THR A 73 1.52 16.49 20.20
N GLN A 74 2.78 16.08 20.26
CA GLN A 74 3.65 16.38 21.40
C GLN A 74 3.88 17.89 21.59
N LYS A 75 3.98 18.65 20.48
CA LYS A 75 4.20 20.09 20.52
C LYS A 75 2.98 20.88 20.99
N PHE A 76 1.78 20.56 20.50
CA PHE A 76 0.58 21.37 20.71
C PHE A 76 -0.29 20.87 21.86
N TYR A 77 -0.32 19.56 22.10
CA TYR A 77 -1.18 18.93 23.11
C TYR A 77 -0.38 18.33 24.27
N HIS A 78 0.95 18.28 24.16
CA HIS A 78 1.84 17.64 25.14
C HIS A 78 1.55 16.14 25.34
N LEU A 79 0.91 15.53 24.35
CA LEU A 79 0.56 14.11 24.32
C LEU A 79 1.33 13.39 23.22
N ASP A 80 1.69 12.14 23.48
CA ASP A 80 2.31 11.27 22.49
C ASP A 80 1.22 10.54 21.70
N ALA A 81 1.15 10.79 20.38
CA ALA A 81 0.23 10.11 19.48
C ALA A 81 0.30 8.57 19.54
N ALA A 82 1.45 7.99 19.89
CA ALA A 82 1.61 6.53 20.00
C ALA A 82 0.83 5.92 21.18
N HIS A 83 0.34 6.75 22.11
CA HIS A 83 -0.43 6.31 23.29
C HIS A 83 -1.94 6.61 23.17
N ILE A 84 -2.40 6.99 21.98
CA ILE A 84 -3.80 7.38 21.74
C ILE A 84 -4.34 6.57 20.56
N LEU A 85 -5.57 6.07 20.68
CA LEU A 85 -6.20 5.21 19.68
C LEU A 85 -6.70 6.00 18.46
N THR A 86 -7.24 7.20 18.66
CA THR A 86 -7.79 8.05 17.58
C THR A 86 -7.53 9.52 17.85
N SER A 87 -7.61 10.35 16.81
CA SER A 87 -7.41 11.81 16.92
C SER A 87 -8.42 12.52 17.83
N ALA A 88 -9.60 11.94 18.06
CA ALA A 88 -10.57 12.49 19.02
C ALA A 88 -10.05 12.48 20.47
N GLY A 89 -9.09 11.61 20.80
CA GLY A 89 -8.44 11.58 22.12
C GLY A 89 -7.42 12.70 22.35
N LEU A 90 -7.23 13.61 21.38
CA LEU A 90 -6.39 14.80 21.51
C LEU A 90 -7.15 16.04 22.03
N ALA A 91 -8.49 15.97 22.10
CA ALA A 91 -9.37 17.09 22.48
C ALA A 91 -9.64 17.16 23.99
#